data_AF-M3H178-F1
#
_entry.id   AF-M3H178-F1
#
_cell.length_a   1.000
_cell.length_b   1.000
_cell.length_c   1.000
_cell.angle_alpha   90.00
_cell.angle_beta   90.00
_cell.angle_gamma   90.00
#
_symmetry.space_group_name_H-M   'P 1'
#
loop_
_entity.id
_entity.type
_entity.pdbx_description
1 polymer ?
#
loop_
_entity_poly.entity_id
_entity_poly.type
_entity_poly.pdbx_seq_one_letter_code
_entity_poly.pdbx_strand_id
1 'polypeptide(L)'
;MYSFYVFAIGTILDFFLAFPYGVENALSSGPYFWFHIFYLSVIATTFGTTVYFFASTQLGSKVASSFIFLVPVTALLGSWIFLDESPNLTTIIGGTFAVLAVFLLNRNQNDKSKKGGI
;
A
#
# COMPACT_ATOMS: atom_id res chain seq x y z
N MET A 1 1.21 -6.12 19.01
CA MET A 1 0.03 -6.93 19.40
C MET A 1 -1.18 -6.64 18.53
N TYR A 2 -1.62 -5.38 18.39
CA TYR A 2 -2.75 -5.01 17.52
C TYR A 2 -2.65 -5.54 16.06
N SER A 3 -1.55 -5.29 15.36
CA SER A 3 -1.39 -5.71 13.96
C SER A 3 -1.46 -7.22 13.76
N PHE A 4 -1.03 -8.02 14.74
CA PHE A 4 -1.10 -9.48 14.68
C PHE A 4 -2.56 -9.97 14.65
N TYR A 5 -3.42 -9.40 15.51
CA TYR A 5 -4.85 -9.75 15.51
C TYR A 5 -5.55 -9.33 14.22
N VAL A 6 -5.23 -8.14 13.70
CA VAL A 6 -5.80 -7.65 12.44
C VAL A 6 -5.42 -8.58 11.29
N PHE A 7 -4.15 -8.97 11.18
CA PHE A 7 -3.71 -9.89 10.12
C PHE A 7 -4.23 -11.30 10.28
N ALA A 8 -4.32 -11.82 11.52
CA ALA A 8 -4.87 -13.16 11.76
C ALA A 8 -6.36 -13.25 11.38
N ILE A 9 -7.17 -12.28 11.84
CA ILE A 9 -8.60 -12.22 11.49
C ILE A 9 -8.78 -11.98 10.00
N GLY A 10 -8.01 -11.06 9.41
CA GLY A 10 -8.02 -10.79 7.97
C GLY A 10 -7.70 -12.05 7.15
N THR A 11 -6.68 -12.80 7.53
CA THR A 11 -6.30 -14.05 6.84
C THR A 11 -7.42 -15.09 6.90
N ILE A 12 -8.09 -15.24 8.04
CA ILE A 12 -9.23 -16.17 8.18
C ILE A 12 -10.37 -15.73 7.27
N LEU A 13 -10.74 -14.45 7.30
CA LEU A 13 -11.81 -13.92 6.46
C LEU A 13 -11.49 -14.06 4.97
N ASP A 14 -10.29 -13.67 4.55
CA ASP A 14 -9.82 -13.78 3.18
C ASP A 14 -9.83 -15.23 2.69
N PHE A 15 -9.42 -16.19 3.53
CA PHE A 15 -9.46 -17.60 3.17
C PHE A 15 -10.89 -18.10 2.89
N PHE A 16 -11.86 -17.75 3.74
CA PHE A 16 -13.27 -18.11 3.52
C PHE A 16 -13.86 -17.42 2.28
N LEU A 17 -13.50 -16.16 2.04
CA LEU A 17 -13.95 -15.42 0.87
C LEU A 17 -13.32 -15.94 -0.43
N ALA A 18 -12.06 -16.37 -0.37
CA ALA A 18 -11.33 -16.90 -1.51
C ALA A 18 -11.72 -18.34 -1.85
N PHE A 19 -12.23 -19.12 -0.88
CA PHE A 19 -12.65 -20.51 -1.06
C PHE A 19 -13.50 -20.77 -2.32
N PRO A 20 -14.58 -20.01 -2.61
CA PRO A 20 -15.38 -20.19 -3.83
C PRO A 20 -14.65 -19.84 -5.14
N TYR A 21 -13.49 -19.19 -5.10
CA TYR A 21 -12.70 -18.79 -6.28
C TYR A 21 -11.56 -19.78 -6.60
N GLY A 22 -11.52 -20.94 -5.95
CA GLY A 22 -10.65 -22.05 -6.35
C GLY A 22 -9.23 -21.98 -5.78
N VAL A 23 -9.10 -21.71 -4.47
CA VAL A 23 -7.82 -21.63 -3.74
C VAL A 23 -7.01 -22.93 -3.81
N GLU A 24 -7.68 -24.06 -4.02
CA GLU A 24 -7.07 -25.36 -4.26
C GLU A 24 -6.13 -25.37 -5.48
N ASN A 25 -6.38 -24.51 -6.49
CA ASN A 25 -5.49 -24.36 -7.64
C ASN A 25 -4.16 -23.70 -7.27
N ALA A 26 -4.12 -22.92 -6.19
CA ALA A 26 -2.87 -22.37 -5.68
C ALA A 26 -1.98 -23.47 -5.07
N LEU A 27 -2.58 -24.53 -4.51
CA LEU A 27 -1.84 -25.68 -3.96
C LEU A 27 -1.25 -26.57 -5.05
N SER A 28 -1.89 -26.67 -6.21
CA SER A 28 -1.37 -27.38 -7.38
C SER A 28 -0.38 -26.53 -8.20
N SER A 29 -0.20 -25.26 -7.85
CA SER A 29 0.75 -24.37 -8.52
C SER A 29 2.19 -24.73 -8.16
N GLY A 30 3.08 -24.66 -9.15
CA GLY A 30 4.49 -25.07 -9.03
C GLY A 30 5.33 -24.21 -8.07
N PRO A 31 6.58 -24.60 -7.80
CA PRO A 31 7.46 -23.94 -6.82
C PRO A 31 7.74 -22.46 -7.13
N TYR A 32 7.73 -22.07 -8.41
CA TYR A 32 7.89 -20.66 -8.79
C TYR A 32 6.76 -19.79 -8.26
N PHE A 33 5.52 -20.27 -8.26
CA PHE A 33 4.38 -19.51 -7.72
C PHE A 33 4.62 -19.17 -6.24
N TRP A 34 4.98 -20.17 -5.45
CA TRP A 34 5.28 -20.00 -4.03
C TRP A 34 6.46 -19.06 -3.77
N PHE A 35 7.49 -19.08 -4.62
CA PHE A 35 8.59 -18.11 -4.54
C PHE A 35 8.11 -16.67 -4.76
N HIS A 36 7.24 -16.42 -5.76
CA HIS A 36 6.67 -15.08 -5.98
C HIS A 36 5.80 -14.64 -4.79
N ILE A 37 4.98 -15.54 -4.23
CA ILE A 37 4.17 -15.27 -3.04
C ILE A 37 5.06 -14.95 -1.84
N PHE A 38 6.14 -15.70 -1.62
CA PHE A 38 7.10 -15.44 -0.56
C PHE A 38 7.77 -14.07 -0.73
N TYR A 39 8.22 -13.76 -1.94
CA TYR A 39 8.83 -12.47 -2.27
C TYR A 39 7.86 -11.30 -2.00
N LEU A 40 6.61 -11.38 -2.47
CA LEU A 40 5.62 -10.33 -2.26
C LEU A 40 5.19 -10.18 -0.79
N SER A 41 5.04 -11.28 -0.06
CA SER A 41 4.62 -11.23 1.35
C SER A 41 5.72 -10.73 2.27
N VAL A 42 6.95 -11.22 2.12
CA VAL A 42 8.06 -10.88 3.02
C VAL A 42 8.74 -9.58 2.58
N ILE A 43 9.19 -9.51 1.33
CA ILE A 43 10.00 -8.38 0.86
C ILE A 43 9.14 -7.17 0.52
N ALA A 44 8.02 -7.33 -0.18
CA ALA A 44 7.19 -6.17 -0.50
C ALA A 44 6.36 -5.72 0.72
N THR A 45 5.56 -6.64 1.29
CA THR A 45 4.58 -6.28 2.32
C THR A 45 5.20 -6.13 3.71
N THR A 46 5.92 -7.13 4.21
CA THR A 46 6.44 -7.10 5.59
C THR A 46 7.50 -6.00 5.76
N PHE A 47 8.43 -5.87 4.82
CA PHE A 47 9.40 -4.78 4.86
C PHE A 47 8.74 -3.41 4.71
N GLY A 48 7.82 -3.25 3.73
CA GLY A 48 7.11 -1.98 3.52
C GLY A 48 6.31 -1.53 4.74
N THR A 49 5.57 -2.45 5.37
CA THR A 49 4.82 -2.17 6.60
C THR A 49 5.74 -1.90 7.80
N THR A 50 6.89 -2.58 7.89
CA THR A 50 7.90 -2.31 8.94
C THR A 50 8.48 -0.90 8.80
N VAL A 51 8.89 -0.51 7.58
CA VAL A 51 9.38 0.85 7.30
C VAL A 51 8.29 1.88 7.59
N TYR A 52 7.03 1.60 7.24
CA TYR A 52 5.90 2.46 7.56
C TYR A 52 5.73 2.63 9.07
N PHE A 53 5.74 1.55 9.85
CA PHE A 53 5.62 1.63 11.30
C PHE A 53 6.81 2.38 11.92
N PHE A 54 8.03 2.13 11.44
CA PHE A 54 9.22 2.83 11.89
C PHE A 54 9.11 4.34 11.59
N ALA A 55 8.77 4.72 10.35
CA ALA A 55 8.54 6.11 9.97
C ALA A 55 7.42 6.76 10.80
N SER A 56 6.34 6.01 11.08
CA SER A 56 5.24 6.46 11.93
C SER A 56 5.67 6.72 13.38
N THR A 57 6.64 5.98 13.91
CA THR A 57 7.18 6.25 15.25
C THR A 57 8.04 7.52 15.29
N GLN A 58 8.73 7.85 14.20
CA GLN A 58 9.63 9.00 14.13
C GLN A 58 8.94 10.31 13.70
N LEU A 59 8.02 10.24 12.72
CA LEU A 59 7.34 11.40 12.12
C LEU A 59 5.95 11.66 12.72
N GLY A 60 5.47 10.73 13.55
CA GLY A 60 4.11 10.71 14.07
C GLY A 60 3.10 10.11 13.07
N SER A 61 2.11 9.40 13.61
CA SER A 61 1.09 8.64 12.84
C SER A 61 0.40 9.47 11.74
N LYS A 62 0.15 10.75 12.01
CA LYS A 62 -0.53 11.66 11.09
C LYS A 62 0.29 12.01 9.83
N VAL A 63 1.60 12.09 9.95
CA VAL A 63 2.49 12.38 8.80
C VAL A 63 2.78 11.08 8.05
N ALA A 64 3.02 9.97 8.75
CA ALA A 64 3.19 8.68 8.10
C ALA A 64 1.97 8.28 7.26
N SER A 65 0.74 8.49 7.75
CA SER A 65 -0.47 8.15 7.00
C SER A 65 -0.63 8.94 5.69
N SER A 66 -0.07 10.15 5.57
CA SER A 66 -0.14 10.91 4.31
C SER A 66 0.78 10.32 3.22
N PHE A 67 1.86 9.63 3.60
CA PHE A 67 2.75 8.94 2.65
C PHE A 67 2.11 7.71 1.98
N ILE A 68 1.10 7.08 2.59
CA ILE A 68 0.37 5.97 1.95
C ILE A 68 -0.28 6.43 0.63
N PHE A 69 -0.71 7.70 0.55
CA PHE A 69 -1.28 8.24 -0.68
C PHE A 69 -0.25 8.40 -1.82
N LEU A 70 1.05 8.34 -1.52
CA LEU A 70 2.10 8.35 -2.54
C LEU A 70 2.24 6.97 -3.22
N VAL A 71 1.88 5.88 -2.53
CA VAL A 71 1.95 4.50 -3.05
C VAL A 71 1.27 4.35 -4.43
N PRO A 72 0.00 4.74 -4.63
CA PRO A 72 -0.65 4.63 -5.95
C PRO A 72 0.05 5.47 -7.04
N VAL A 73 0.63 6.62 -6.70
CA VAL A 73 1.38 7.45 -7.65
C VAL A 73 2.65 6.72 -8.09
N THR A 74 3.41 6.18 -7.14
CA THR A 74 4.62 5.41 -7.44
C THR A 74 4.32 4.11 -8.18
N ALA A 75 3.19 3.46 -7.90
CA ALA A 75 2.75 2.26 -8.61
C ALA A 75 2.43 2.57 -10.08
N LEU A 76 1.77 3.71 -10.35
CA LEU A 76 1.47 4.14 -11.72
C LEU A 76 2.73 4.49 -12.51
N LEU A 77 3.67 5.21 -11.89
CA LEU A 77 4.98 5.49 -12.51
C LEU A 77 5.78 4.19 -12.73
N GLY A 78 5.76 3.28 -11.77
CA GLY A 78 6.43 1.99 -11.88
C GLY A 78 5.83 1.12 -12.98
N SER A 79 4.50 1.06 -13.10
CA SER A 79 3.82 0.36 -14.19
C SER A 79 4.24 0.90 -15.55
N TRP A 80 4.28 2.23 -15.73
CA TRP A 80 4.71 2.82 -17.00
C TRP A 80 6.17 2.51 -17.34
N ILE A 81 7.09 2.56 -16.37
CA ILE A 81 8.53 2.36 -16.60
C ILE A 81 8.89 0.87 -16.75
N PHE A 82 8.33 0.00 -15.89
CA PHE A 82 8.76 -1.40 -15.78
C PHE A 82 7.89 -2.36 -16.60
N LEU A 83 6.60 -2.07 -16.82
CA LEU A 83 5.70 -2.92 -17.60
C LEU A 83 5.52 -2.42 -19.05
N ASP A 84 6.04 -1.23 -19.38
CA ASP A 84 5.87 -0.54 -20.67
C ASP A 84 4.38 -0.38 -21.07
N GLU A 85 3.49 -0.40 -20.07
CA GLU A 85 2.06 -0.17 -20.26
C GLU A 85 1.80 1.33 -20.45
N SER A 86 1.23 1.71 -21.58
CA SER A 86 0.77 3.08 -21.80
C SER A 86 -0.42 3.36 -20.87
N PRO A 87 -0.31 4.29 -19.91
CA PRO A 87 -1.41 4.59 -19.00
C PRO A 87 -2.62 5.07 -19.80
N ASN A 88 -3.76 4.41 -19.63
CA ASN A 88 -5.02 4.88 -20.22
C ASN A 88 -5.41 6.23 -19.59
N LEU A 89 -6.16 7.06 -20.31
CA LEU A 89 -6.63 8.37 -19.85
C LEU A 89 -7.33 8.29 -18.47
N THR A 90 -8.12 7.24 -18.23
CA THR A 90 -8.77 7.02 -16.92
C THR A 90 -7.75 6.80 -15.79
N THR A 91 -6.68 6.05 -16.06
CA THR A 91 -5.59 5.79 -15.12
C THR A 91 -4.79 7.06 -14.83
N ILE A 92 -4.54 7.89 -15.86
CA ILE A 92 -3.88 9.20 -15.71
C ILE A 92 -4.72 10.14 -14.84
N ILE A 93 -6.04 10.21 -15.07
CA ILE A 93 -6.96 11.03 -14.28
C ILE A 93 -6.96 10.55 -12.82
N GLY A 94 -7.07 9.24 -12.59
CA GLY A 94 -7.00 8.66 -11.25
C GLY A 94 -5.67 8.95 -10.54
N GLY A 95 -4.54 8.82 -11.24
CA GLY A 95 -3.21 9.18 -10.74
C GLY A 95 -3.10 10.66 -10.38
N THR A 96 -3.65 11.54 -11.22
CA THR A 96 -3.65 12.99 -10.99
C THR A 96 -4.47 13.34 -9.74
N PHE A 97 -5.66 12.74 -9.56
CA PHE A 97 -6.45 12.91 -8.34
C PHE A 97 -5.72 12.41 -7.09
N ALA A 98 -4.99 11.29 -7.19
CA ALA A 98 -4.18 10.78 -6.08
C ALA A 98 -3.07 11.77 -5.69
N VAL A 99 -2.33 12.33 -6.66
CA VAL A 99 -1.31 13.37 -6.41
C VAL A 99 -1.93 14.61 -5.78
N LEU A 100 -3.07 15.07 -6.28
CA LEU A 100 -3.79 16.22 -5.74
C LEU A 100 -4.24 15.98 -4.29
N ALA A 101 -4.73 14.78 -3.98
CA ALA A 101 -5.10 14.40 -2.62
C ALA A 101 -3.90 14.45 -1.67
N VAL A 102 -2.74 13.89 -2.07
CA VAL A 102 -1.48 13.96 -1.31
C VAL A 102 -1.11 15.43 -1.07
N PHE A 103 -1.13 16.25 -2.13
CA PHE A 103 -0.73 17.65 -2.06
C PHE A 103 -1.61 18.46 -1.13
N LEU A 104 -2.95 18.28 -1.19
CA LEU A 104 -3.89 18.96 -0.31
C LEU A 104 -3.72 18.55 1.16
N LEU A 105 -3.53 17.25 1.41
CA LEU A 105 -3.30 16.72 2.75
C LEU A 105 -1.99 17.25 3.34
N ASN A 106 -0.93 17.31 2.54
CA ASN A 106 0.37 17.85 2.95
C ASN A 106 0.31 19.37 3.17
N ARG A 107 -0.36 20.12 2.29
CA ARG A 107 -0.50 21.59 2.42
C ARG A 107 -1.26 22.01 3.68
N ASN A 108 -2.31 21.29 4.06
CA ASN A 108 -3.07 21.58 5.27
C ASN A 108 -2.29 21.26 6.57
N GLN A 109 -1.16 20.54 6.47
CA GLN A 109 -0.27 20.28 7.60
C GLN A 109 0.63 21.49 7.91
N ASN A 110 1.09 22.21 6.90
CA ASN A 110 1.90 23.43 7.09
C ASN A 110 1.12 24.59 7.74
N ASP A 111 -0.19 24.67 7.53
CA ASP A 111 -1.03 25.74 8.08
C ASP A 111 -1.38 25.51 9.57
N LYS A 112 -1.60 24.25 9.99
CA LYS A 112 -1.83 23.93 11.42
C LYS A 112 -0.59 24.06 12.29
N SER A 113 0.61 23.86 11.74
CA SER A 113 1.87 24.11 12.46
C SER A 113 2.09 25.59 12.79
N LYS A 114 1.52 26.52 12.01
CA LYS A 114 1.60 27.97 12.26
C LYS A 114 0.57 28.48 13.26
N LYS A 115 -0.54 27.77 13.46
CA LYS A 115 -1.63 28.19 14.39
C LYS A 115 -1.53 27.62 15.81
N GLY A 116 -0.66 26.65 16.06
CA GLY A 116 -0.43 26.07 17.39
C GLY A 116 0.73 26.69 18.17
N GLY A 117 1.39 27.71 17.60
CA GLY A 117 2.48 28.46 18.23
C GLY A 117 2.07 29.91 18.45
N ILE A 118 1.03 30.14 19.24
CA ILE A 118 0.72 31.40 19.91
C ILE A 118 0.24 31.06 21.31
#